data_AF-A0A526ZDJ4-F1
#
_entry.id   AF-A0A526ZDJ4-F1
#
_cell.length_a   1.000
_cell.length_b   1.000
_cell.length_c   1.000
_cell.angle_alpha   90.00
_cell.angle_beta   90.00
_cell.angle_gamma   90.00
#
_symmetry.space_group_name_H-M   'P 1'
#
loop_
_entity.id
_entity.type
_entity.pdbx_description
1 polymer ?
#
loop_
_entity_poly.entity_id
_entity_poly.type
_entity_poly.pdbx_seq_one_letter_code
_entity_poly.pdbx_strand_id
1 'polypeptide(L)' 'MRISIPVSAFVAAIVGFGGTLAIVIAAAKAVGATQVETASWVTAICLAMAIESLWLSWRTRMPVIAAW' A
#
# COMPACT_ATOMS: atom_id res chain seq x y z
N MET A 1 6.42 19.04 13.54
CA MET A 1 6.19 17.64 13.12
C MET A 1 7.55 16.95 13.01
N ARG A 2 7.74 15.75 13.57
CA ARG A 2 9.02 15.03 13.47
C ARG A 2 9.23 14.55 12.03
N ILE A 3 10.33 14.92 11.38
CA ILE A 3 10.70 14.49 10.01
C ILE A 3 10.67 12.96 9.84
N SER A 4 10.87 12.21 10.92
CA SER A 4 10.80 10.75 10.92
C SER A 4 9.45 10.20 10.45
N ILE A 5 8.35 10.95 10.61
CA ILE A 5 6.99 10.50 10.25
C ILE A 5 6.82 10.37 8.73
N PRO A 6 7.00 11.42 7.91
CA PRO A 6 6.88 11.28 6.45
C PRO A 6 7.95 10.36 5.86
N VAL A 7 9.16 10.34 6.42
CA VAL A 7 10.25 9.45 5.97
C VAL A 7 9.90 7.98 6.19
N SER A 8 9.40 7.62 7.38
CA SER A 8 8.98 6.24 7.66
C SER A 8 7.80 5.80 6.80
N ALA A 9 6.83 6.68 6.54
CA ALA A 9 5.75 6.42 5.60
C ALA A 9 6.24 6.18 4.18
N PHE A 10 7.21 6.97 3.71
CA PHE A 10 7.81 6.81 2.39
C PHE A 10 8.59 5.50 2.26
N VAL A 11 9.42 5.16 3.25
CA VAL A 11 10.16 3.90 3.29
C VAL A 11 9.20 2.71 3.31
N ALA A 12 8.16 2.76 4.14
CA ALA A 12 7.14 1.71 4.20
C ALA A 12 6.42 1.52 2.86
N ALA A 13 6.09 2.62 2.16
CA ALA A 13 5.50 2.57 0.83
C ALA A 13 6.45 1.90 -0.19
N ILE A 14 7.73 2.29 -0.24
CA ILE A 14 8.70 1.70 -1.17
C ILE A 14 8.95 0.21 -0.88
N VAL A 15 9.16 -0.13 0.40
CA VAL A 15 9.42 -1.51 0.82
C VAL A 15 8.21 -2.40 0.54
N GLY A 16 6.99 -1.89 0.79
CA GLY A 16 5.75 -2.61 0.47
C GLY A 16 5.58 -2.87 -1.03
N PHE A 17 5.94 -1.91 -1.89
CA PHE A 17 5.89 -2.09 -3.34
C PHE A 17 6.92 -3.10 -3.87
N GLY A 18 8.07 -3.26 -3.21
CA GLY A 18 9.15 -4.13 -3.67
C GLY A 18 8.84 -5.64 -3.59
N GLY A 19 7.93 -6.05 -2.70
CA GLY A 19 7.65 -7.46 -2.45
C GLY A 19 6.56 -8.05 -3.35
N THR A 20 5.33 -7.59 -3.17
CA THR A 20 4.13 -8.31 -3.63
C THR A 20 3.49 -7.71 -4.87
N LEU A 21 3.94 -6.53 -5.33
CA LEU A 21 3.43 -5.90 -6.54
C LEU A 21 3.62 -6.79 -7.79
N ALA A 22 4.77 -7.46 -7.91
CA ALA A 22 5.03 -8.38 -9.01
C ALA A 22 4.00 -9.52 -9.07
N ILE A 23 3.57 -10.01 -7.90
CA ILE A 23 2.55 -11.05 -7.77
C ILE A 23 1.17 -10.51 -8.18
N VAL A 24 0.82 -9.29 -7.76
CA VAL A 24 -0.42 -8.63 -8.16
C VAL A 24 -0.49 -8.43 -9.66
N ILE A 25 0.60 -7.96 -10.28
CA ILE A 25 0.68 -7.79 -11.74
C ILE A 25 0.61 -9.14 -12.46
N ALA A 26 1.29 -10.17 -11.94
CA ALA A 26 1.21 -11.52 -12.49
C ALA A 26 -0.22 -12.09 -12.40
N ALA A 27 -0.92 -11.87 -11.28
CA ALA A 27 -2.31 -12.27 -11.09
C ALA A 27 -3.24 -11.51 -12.05
N ALA A 28 -3.07 -10.20 -12.18
CA ALA A 28 -3.82 -9.37 -13.13
C ALA A 28 -3.63 -9.87 -14.57
N LYS A 29 -2.39 -10.20 -14.96
CA LYS A 29 -2.10 -10.82 -16.25
C LYS A 29 -2.74 -12.19 -16.42
N ALA A 30 -2.72 -13.04 -15.39
CA ALA A 30 -3.28 -14.38 -15.43
C ALA A 30 -4.80 -14.37 -15.65
N VAL A 31 -5.50 -13.35 -15.14
CA VAL A 31 -6.95 -13.16 -15.38
C VAL A 31 -7.26 -12.38 -16.66
N GLY A 32 -6.24 -12.02 -17.44
CA GLY A 32 -6.41 -11.25 -18.69
C GLY A 32 -6.77 -9.79 -18.48
N ALA A 33 -6.49 -9.21 -17.30
CA ALA A 33 -6.79 -7.81 -17.01
C ALA A 33 -6.01 -6.87 -17.94
N THR A 34 -6.69 -5.83 -18.40
CA THR A 34 -6.08 -4.74 -19.17
C THR A 34 -5.12 -3.91 -18.31
N GLN A 35 -4.30 -3.08 -18.96
CA GLN A 35 -3.39 -2.16 -18.26
C GLN A 35 -4.13 -1.21 -17.31
N VAL A 36 -5.31 -0.74 -17.69
CA VAL A 36 -6.14 0.16 -16.89
C VAL A 36 -6.69 -0.56 -15.66
N GLU A 37 -7.14 -1.80 -15.81
CA GLU A 37 -7.62 -2.63 -14.69
C GLU A 37 -6.49 -2.98 -13.72
N THR A 38 -5.31 -3.33 -14.24
CA THR A 38 -4.12 -3.57 -13.41
C THR A 38 -3.74 -2.33 -12.59
N ALA A 39 -3.78 -1.14 -13.21
CA ALA A 39 -3.55 0.12 -12.49
C ALA A 39 -4.63 0.39 -11.43
N SER A 40 -5.88 0.04 -11.71
CA SER A 40 -6.98 0.13 -10.75
C SER A 40 -6.75 -0.79 -9.54
N TRP A 41 -6.29 -2.02 -9.75
CA TRP A 41 -5.96 -2.95 -8.66
C TRP A 41 -4.87 -2.41 -7.76
N VAL A 42 -3.79 -1.88 -8.34
CA VAL A 42 -2.69 -1.27 -7.58
C VAL A 42 -3.19 -0.06 -6.78
N THR A 43 -4.02 0.78 -7.40
CA THR A 43 -4.63 1.94 -6.72
C THR A 43 -5.51 1.52 -5.55
N ALA A 44 -6.34 0.49 -5.72
CA ALA A 44 -7.21 -0.04 -4.68
C ALA A 44 -6.41 -0.57 -3.48
N ILE A 45 -5.30 -1.26 -3.73
CA ILE A 45 -4.41 -1.75 -2.67
C ILE A 45 -3.77 -0.57 -1.91
N CYS A 46 -3.29 0.44 -2.61
CA CYS A 46 -2.73 1.65 -1.98
C CYS A 46 -3.75 2.35 -1.09
N LEU A 47 -5.00 2.49 -1.57
CA LEU A 47 -6.08 3.09 -0.81
C LEU A 47 -6.44 2.24 0.42
N ALA A 48 -6.52 0.92 0.28
CA ALA A 48 -6.78 0.02 1.39
C ALA A 48 -5.70 0.16 2.48
N MET A 49 -4.42 0.20 2.12
CA MET A 49 -3.34 0.40 3.08
C MET A 49 -3.39 1.75 3.79
N ALA A 50 -3.74 2.82 3.05
CA ALA A 50 -3.90 4.15 3.64
C ALA A 50 -5.05 4.16 4.66
N ILE A 51 -6.16 3.52 4.33
CA ILE A 51 -7.33 3.40 5.21
C ILE A 51 -6.99 2.56 6.44
N GLU A 52 -6.36 1.39 6.28
CA GLU A 52 -5.95 0.51 7.37
C GLU A 52 -4.96 1.19 8.32
N SER A 53 -3.94 1.86 7.77
CA SER A 53 -2.95 2.60 8.57
C SER A 53 -3.60 3.75 9.35
N LEU A 54 -4.52 4.48 8.71
CA LEU A 54 -5.26 5.56 9.36
C LEU A 54 -6.16 5.02 10.47
N TRP A 55 -6.90 3.95 10.18
CA TRP A 55 -7.80 3.30 11.12
C TRP A 55 -7.08 2.75 12.34
N LEU A 56 -5.99 2.02 12.13
CA LEU A 56 -5.13 1.49 13.22
C LEU A 56 -4.49 2.62 14.01
N SER A 57 -4.01 3.67 13.34
CA SER A 57 -3.42 4.83 14.02
C SER A 57 -4.44 5.53 14.91
N TRP A 58 -5.68 5.68 14.43
CA TRP A 58 -6.76 6.28 15.21
C TRP A 58 -7.18 5.40 16.38
N ARG A 59 -7.35 4.09 16.15
CA ARG A 59 -7.78 3.13 17.17
C ARG A 59 -6.75 2.96 18.29
N THR A 60 -5.47 2.87 17.94
CA THR A 60 -4.38 2.67 18.91
C THR A 60 -3.87 3.98 19.53
N ARG A 61 -4.28 5.14 18.98
CA ARG A 61 -3.74 6.46 19.31
C ARG A 61 -2.22 6.54 19.22
N MET A 62 -1.62 5.76 18.32
CA MET A 62 -0.19 5.73 18.04
C MET A 62 0.01 5.80 16.52
N PRO A 63 1.11 6.35 16.01
CA PRO A 63 1.40 6.31 14.58
C PRO A 63 1.70 4.86 14.17
N VAL A 64 0.74 4.22 13.50
CA VAL A 64 0.83 2.84 13.01
C VAL A 64 0.82 2.85 11.49
N ILE A 65 1.77 2.15 10.90
CA ILE A 65 1.80 1.91 9.46
C ILE A 65 1.48 0.43 9.25
N ALA A 66 0.37 0.14 8.58
CA ALA A 66 0.10 -1.21 8.13
C ALA A 66 1.06 -1.52 6.99
N ALA A 67 1.99 -2.47 7.21
CA ALA A 67 2.78 -3.03 6.14
C ALA A 67 1.95 -4.08 5.39
N TRP A 68 2.23 -4.24 4.11
CA TRP A 68 1.72 -5.36 3.32
C TRP A 68 2.43 -6.65 3.72
#